data_AF-A0A2A7H8B8-F1
#
_entry.id   AF-A0A2A7H8B8-F1
#
_cell.length_a   1.000
_cell.length_b   1.000
_cell.length_c   1.000
_cell.angle_alpha   90.00
_cell.angle_beta   90.00
_cell.angle_gamma   90.00
#
_symmetry.space_group_name_H-M   'P 1'
#
loop_
_entity.id
_entity.type
_entity.pdbx_description
1 polymer ?
#
loop_
_entity_poly.entity_id
_entity_poly.type
_entity_poly.pdbx_seq_one_letter_code
_entity_poly.pdbx_strand_id
1 'polypeptide(L)'
;MLRIQRGYMYDPEINEVIVNELYYDSETEKKLGSKMNTFAASTFPKMILERVEESDSKSYIEQIEVEDELSFQILRDLKELGKPKNLYFELQNI
;
A
#
# COMPACT_ATOMS: atom_id res chain seq x y z
N MET A 1 -11.02 -11.58 -6.02
CA MET A 1 -10.02 -11.32 -4.97
C MET A 1 -8.99 -10.34 -5.52
N LEU A 2 -8.37 -9.54 -4.66
CA LEU A 2 -7.41 -8.51 -5.06
C LEU A 2 -6.07 -8.84 -4.38
N ARG A 3 -4.97 -8.81 -5.15
CA ARG A 3 -3.61 -8.93 -4.61
C ARG A 3 -2.96 -7.56 -4.62
N ILE A 4 -2.37 -7.16 -3.50
CA ILE A 4 -1.73 -5.87 -3.31
C ILE A 4 -0.26 -6.11 -2.99
N GLN A 5 0.63 -5.55 -3.81
CA GLN A 5 2.03 -5.39 -3.41
C GLN A 5 2.20 -4.00 -2.82
N ARG A 6 2.49 -3.94 -1.52
CA ARG A 6 2.69 -2.69 -0.80
C ARG A 6 4.17 -2.51 -0.49
N GLY A 7 4.72 -1.38 -0.91
CA GLY A 7 6.06 -0.94 -0.56
C GLY A 7 6.01 0.23 0.40
N TYR A 8 6.95 0.25 1.33
CA TYR A 8 7.23 1.32 2.27
C TYR A 8 8.66 1.81 2.04
N MET A 9 8.87 3.12 2.02
CA MET A 9 10.19 3.74 1.95
C MET A 9 10.25 4.86 2.99
N TYR A 10 11.12 4.71 3.99
CA TYR A 10 11.26 5.66 5.08
C TYR A 10 12.35 6.68 4.77
N ASP A 11 12.00 7.95 4.90
CA ASP A 11 12.92 9.07 4.87
C ASP A 11 13.16 9.57 6.31
N PRO A 12 14.35 9.30 6.89
CA PRO A 12 14.67 9.72 8.25
C PRO A 12 14.94 11.23 8.37
N GLU A 13 15.19 11.97 7.28
CA GLU A 13 15.48 13.41 7.33
C GLU A 13 14.21 14.21 7.64
N ILE A 14 13.08 13.76 7.08
CA ILE A 14 11.77 14.41 7.25
C ILE A 14 10.80 13.57 8.10
N ASN A 15 11.21 12.37 8.51
CA ASN A 15 10.45 11.43 9.31
C ASN A 15 9.10 11.03 8.66
N GLU A 16 9.15 10.78 7.35
CA GLU A 16 7.99 10.39 6.54
C GLU A 16 8.22 9.03 5.88
N VAL A 17 7.14 8.32 5.60
CA VAL A 17 7.15 7.05 4.88
C VAL A 17 6.31 7.22 3.61
N ILE A 18 6.93 6.95 2.47
CA ILE A 18 6.25 6.82 1.19
C ILE A 18 5.66 5.41 1.13
N VAL A 19 4.36 5.31 0.94
CA VAL A 19 3.65 4.06 0.71
C VAL A 19 3.24 3.98 -0.74
N ASN A 20 3.63 2.91 -1.42
CA ASN A 20 3.22 2.61 -2.79
C ASN A 20 2.50 1.27 -2.82
N GLU A 21 1.31 1.23 -3.41
CA GLU A 21 0.55 0.01 -3.61
C GLU A 21 0.35 -0.25 -5.11
N LEU A 22 0.68 -1.48 -5.51
CA LEU A 22 0.39 -2.02 -6.83
C LEU A 22 -0.76 -3.03 -6.68
N TYR A 23 -1.79 -2.86 -7.49
CA TYR A 23 -3.01 -3.65 -7.42
C TYR A 23 -3.01 -4.65 -8.58
N TYR A 24 -3.27 -5.91 -8.27
CA TYR A 24 -3.31 -7.00 -9.21
C TYR A 24 -4.61 -7.78 -9.06
N ASP A 25 -5.13 -8.25 -10.18
CA ASP A 25 -6.12 -9.30 -10.19
C ASP A 25 -5.47 -10.57 -9.64
N SER A 26 -6.09 -11.18 -8.62
CA SER A 26 -5.46 -12.29 -7.91
C SER A 26 -5.42 -13.59 -8.69
N GLU A 27 -6.31 -13.77 -9.67
CA GLU A 27 -6.41 -15.00 -10.46
C GLU A 27 -5.51 -14.94 -11.70
N THR A 28 -5.49 -13.78 -12.36
CA THR A 28 -4.79 -13.57 -13.62
C THR A 28 -3.41 -12.92 -13.45
N GLU A 29 -3.08 -12.48 -12.23
CA GLU A 29 -1.90 -11.68 -11.89
C GLU A 29 -1.76 -10.38 -12.70
N LYS A 30 -2.81 -9.97 -13.41
CA LYS A 30 -2.79 -8.78 -14.25
C LYS A 30 -2.77 -7.54 -13.36
N LYS A 31 -1.82 -6.63 -13.62
CA LYS A 31 -1.79 -5.31 -12.97
C LYS A 31 -3.07 -4.54 -13.32
N LEU A 32 -3.82 -4.14 -12.30
CA LEU A 32 -5.04 -3.35 -12.38
C LEU A 32 -4.75 -1.86 -12.22
N GLY A 33 -3.77 -1.50 -11.39
CA GLY A 33 -3.41 -0.11 -11.18
C GLY A 33 -2.33 0.06 -10.11
N SER A 34 -2.11 1.31 -9.72
CA SER A 34 -1.20 1.66 -8.63
C SER A 34 -1.54 3.00 -8.03
N LYS A 35 -1.15 3.22 -6.79
CA LYS A 35 -1.20 4.53 -6.12
C LYS A 35 -0.06 4.64 -5.12
N MET A 36 0.37 5.86 -4.90
CA MET A 36 1.38 6.22 -3.93
C MET A 36 0.88 7.41 -3.12
N ASN A 37 1.24 7.44 -1.84
CA ASN A 37 1.03 8.59 -0.97
C ASN A 37 2.11 8.61 0.13
N THR A 38 2.25 9.74 0.80
CA THR A 38 3.25 9.93 1.87
C THR A 38 2.54 10.17 3.20
N PHE A 39 3.09 9.61 4.27
CA PHE A 39 2.54 9.69 5.62
C PHE A 39 3.64 9.98 6.63
N ALA A 40 3.29 10.60 7.76
CA ALA A 40 4.20 10.71 8.88
C ALA A 40 4.58 9.32 9.39
N ALA A 41 5.85 9.11 9.79
CA ALA A 41 6.28 7.80 10.31
C ALA A 41 5.47 7.37 11.54
N SER A 42 4.98 8.32 12.34
CA SER A 42 4.11 8.06 13.50
C SER A 42 2.76 7.42 13.14
N THR A 43 2.36 7.41 11.88
CA THR A 43 1.15 6.73 11.40
C THR A 43 1.31 5.21 11.38
N PHE A 44 2.55 4.69 11.35
CA PHE A 44 2.80 3.27 11.17
C PHE A 44 3.00 2.53 12.50
N PRO A 45 2.55 1.26 12.60
CA PRO A 45 2.92 0.39 13.71
C PRO A 45 4.44 0.26 13.81
N LYS A 46 4.94 0.19 15.05
CA LYS A 46 6.38 0.07 15.33
C LYS A 46 7.07 -1.03 14.52
N MET A 47 6.40 -2.18 14.37
CA MET A 47 6.93 -3.32 13.60
C MET A 47 7.22 -2.97 12.13
N ILE A 48 6.41 -2.13 11.48
CA ILE A 48 6.67 -1.72 10.09
C ILE A 48 7.86 -0.78 10.04
N LEU A 49 7.94 0.19 10.95
CA LEU A 49 9.07 1.10 11.03
C LEU A 49 10.38 0.36 11.29
N GLU A 50 10.39 -0.59 12.23
CA GLU A 50 11.55 -1.42 12.53
C GLU A 50 12.03 -2.18 11.29
N ARG A 51 11.13 -2.83 10.54
CA ARG A 51 11.49 -3.53 9.29
C ARG A 51 12.09 -2.62 8.23
N VAL A 52 11.55 -1.40 8.11
CA VAL A 52 12.04 -0.42 7.16
C VAL A 52 13.40 0.12 7.62
N GLU A 53 13.57 0.42 8.91
CA GLU A 53 14.80 0.96 9.48
C GLU A 53 15.97 -0.04 9.50
N GLU A 54 15.69 -1.33 9.72
CA GLU A 54 16.68 -2.41 9.70
C GLU A 54 17.23 -2.69 8.29
N SER A 55 16.50 -2.29 7.25
CA SER A 55 16.92 -2.44 5.87
C SER A 55 17.92 -1.35 5.48
N ASP A 56 19.03 -1.72 4.84
CA ASP A 56 20.03 -0.79 4.31
C ASP A 56 19.41 0.22 3.33
N SER A 57 18.38 -0.20 2.57
CA SER A 57 17.68 0.64 1.61
C SER A 57 16.54 1.47 2.22
N LYS A 58 16.35 1.40 3.54
CA LYS A 58 15.22 2.02 4.26
C LYS A 58 13.88 1.73 3.59
N SER A 59 13.71 0.48 3.13
CA SER A 59 12.50 0.06 2.44
C SER A 59 12.09 -1.37 2.78
N TYR A 60 10.78 -1.61 2.73
CA TYR A 60 10.15 -2.90 3.00
C TYR A 60 9.00 -3.13 2.02
N ILE A 61 8.83 -4.36 1.54
CA ILE A 61 7.74 -4.73 0.63
C ILE A 61 7.00 -5.93 1.21
N GLU A 62 5.67 -5.88 1.14
CA GLU A 62 4.79 -6.99 1.49
C GLU A 62 3.77 -7.27 0.39
N GLN A 63 3.25 -8.49 0.41
CA GLN A 63 2.16 -8.95 -0.44
C GLN A 63 0.95 -9.21 0.43
N ILE A 64 -0.20 -8.70 0.03
CA ILE A 64 -1.46 -8.82 0.76
C ILE A 64 -2.51 -9.38 -0.20
N GLU A 65 -3.11 -10.51 0.18
CA GLU A 65 -4.30 -11.02 -0.49
C GLU A 65 -5.52 -10.53 0.27
N VAL A 66 -6.46 -9.88 -0.42
CA VAL A 66 -7.62 -9.26 0.21
C VAL A 66 -8.92 -9.70 -0.47
N GLU A 67 -9.87 -10.09 0.37
CA GLU A 67 -11.23 -10.51 0.00
C GLU A 67 -12.29 -9.76 0.83
N ASP A 68 -11.93 -8.62 1.42
CA ASP A 68 -12.80 -7.85 2.30
C ASP A 68 -13.61 -6.76 1.56
N GLU A 69 -14.48 -6.07 2.30
CA GLU A 69 -15.30 -4.98 1.74
C GLU A 69 -14.46 -3.81 1.18
N LEU A 70 -13.31 -3.54 1.79
CA LEU A 70 -12.40 -2.48 1.35
C LEU A 70 -11.81 -2.78 -0.03
N SER A 71 -11.55 -4.06 -0.33
CA SER A 71 -11.09 -4.50 -1.66
C SER A 71 -12.12 -4.19 -2.76
N PHE A 72 -13.42 -4.28 -2.47
CA PHE A 72 -14.47 -3.90 -3.44
C PHE A 72 -14.45 -2.41 -3.74
N GLN A 73 -14.18 -1.56 -2.74
CA GLN A 73 -14.06 -0.12 -2.94
C GLN A 73 -12.89 0.22 -3.88
N ILE A 74 -11.73 -0.42 -3.68
CA ILE A 74 -10.56 -0.28 -4.56
C ILE A 74 -10.87 -0.76 -5.98
N LEU A 75 -11.48 -1.93 -6.12
CA LEU A 75 -11.86 -2.49 -7.43
C LEU A 75 -12.88 -1.60 -8.17
N ARG A 76 -13.85 -1.02 -7.44
CA ARG A 76 -14.81 -0.08 -8.01
C ARG A 76 -14.11 1.17 -8.54
N ASP A 77 -13.23 1.78 -7.76
CA ASP A 77 -12.49 2.97 -8.17
C ASP A 77 -11.59 2.68 -9.39
N LEU A 78 -10.90 1.54 -9.40
CA LEU A 78 -10.11 1.10 -10.55
C LEU A 78 -10.96 0.97 -11.82
N LYS A 79 -12.18 0.43 -11.70
CA LYS A 79 -13.11 0.28 -12.83
C LYS A 79 -13.70 1.62 -13.31
N GLU A 80 -14.11 2.47 -12.39
CA GLU A 80 -14.83 3.72 -12.70
C GLU A 80 -13.90 4.88 -13.04
N LEU A 81 -12.74 4.96 -12.38
CA LEU A 81 -11.81 6.09 -12.46
C LEU A 81 -10.49 5.73 -13.16
N GLY A 82 -10.23 4.44 -13.42
CA GLY A 82 -8.96 3.95 -13.96
C GLY A 82 -7.80 3.98 -12.96
N LYS A 83 -8.06 4.37 -11.71
CA LYS A 83 -7.10 4.44 -10.60
C LYS A 83 -7.84 4.39 -9.26
N PRO A 84 -7.22 3.90 -8.18
CA PRO A 84 -7.86 3.89 -6.88
C PRO A 84 -7.87 5.30 -6.29
N LYS A 85 -8.94 5.64 -5.56
CA LYS A 85 -9.08 6.96 -4.93
C LYS A 85 -8.14 7.09 -3.72
N ASN A 86 -8.12 6.07 -2.87
CA ASN A 86 -7.27 5.95 -1.68
C ASN A 86 -6.38 4.71 -1.81
N LEU A 87 -5.28 4.67 -1.07
CA LEU A 87 -4.54 3.44 -0.80
C LEU A 87 -5.43 2.51 0.04
N TYR A 88 -5.31 1.21 -0.15
CA TYR A 88 -5.86 0.22 0.77
C TYR A 88 -5.32 0.44 2.19
N PHE A 89 -4.06 0.85 2.34
CA PHE A 89 -3.50 1.29 3.63
C PHE A 89 -4.32 2.40 4.29
N GLU A 90 -4.74 3.41 3.53
CA GLU A 90 -5.57 4.50 4.07
C GLU A 90 -6.92 3.95 4.52
N LEU A 91 -7.53 3.06 3.74
CA LEU A 91 -8.82 2.47 4.09
C LEU A 91 -8.78 1.57 5.34
N GLN A 92 -7.65 0.92 5.63
CA GLN A 92 -7.48 0.10 6.82
C GLN A 92 -7.33 0.92 8.11
N ASN A 93 -7.01 2.21 8.00
CA ASN A 93 -6.71 3.09 9.13
C ASN A 93 -7.74 4.24 9.26
N ILE A 94 -8.93 4.09 8.67
CA ILE A 94 -10.10 4.98 8.82
C ILE A 94 -11.08 4.40 9.83
#